data_AF-A0A662EA72-F1
#
_entry.id   AF-A0A662EA72-F1
#
_cell.length_a   1.000
_cell.length_b   1.000
_cell.length_c   1.000
_cell.angle_alpha   90.00
_cell.angle_beta   90.00
_cell.angle_gamma   90.00
#
_symmetry.space_group_name_H-M   'P 1'
#
loop_
_entity.id
_entity.type
_entity.pdbx_description
1 polymer ?
#
loop_
_entity_poly.entity_id
_entity_poly.type
_entity_poly.pdbx_seq_one_letter_code
_entity_poly.pdbx_strand_id
1 'polypeptide(L)'
;MADKVFEPECSRCNDTGWELIESDGREFVRRCECAEGHRRERLLEKAGVPGRYRHCTLDGFQIWNADDPSLKPALRGIREFVDLWPEGDKGLLLMGPVGTGKTHLAVATLQELITSKGVQARFQDFTSLVLEIQMTFDTPGAQRELMRPLINADLLVLDELGAGKVTPWVMDLLYYLVNSRYVEGRKTIFTTNYSDFGGGGQETLTDRVSARIRSRLYEMCRRIELRGSDYRKQRLAEHSERRTP
;
A
#
# COMPACT_ATOMS: atom_id res chain seq x y z
N MET A 1 48.98 -7.00 7.83
CA MET A 1 47.56 -6.72 7.54
C MET A 1 46.93 -8.07 7.28
N ALA A 2 46.06 -8.55 8.18
CA ALA A 2 45.38 -9.82 7.99
C ALA A 2 44.30 -9.61 6.90
N ASP A 3 44.38 -10.39 5.83
CA ASP A 3 43.32 -10.49 4.84
C ASP A 3 42.03 -10.85 5.56
N LYS A 4 41.04 -9.95 5.54
CA LYS A 4 39.69 -10.27 5.98
C LYS A 4 39.16 -11.33 5.01
N VAL A 5 39.15 -12.58 5.45
CA VAL A 5 38.43 -13.67 4.78
C VAL A 5 36.98 -13.22 4.65
N PHE A 6 36.52 -13.04 3.42
CA PHE A 6 35.12 -12.74 3.12
C PHE A 6 34.33 -14.03 3.29
N GLU A 7 33.69 -14.19 4.45
CA GLU A 7 32.72 -15.27 4.67
C GLU A 7 31.38 -14.83 4.07
N PRO A 8 30.85 -15.54 3.06
CA PRO A 8 29.59 -15.18 2.42
C PRO A 8 28.41 -15.37 3.38
N GLU A 9 27.42 -14.47 3.31
CA GLU A 9 26.20 -14.55 4.14
C GLU A 9 25.36 -15.78 3.80
N CYS A 10 25.35 -16.19 2.52
CA CYS A 10 24.68 -17.39 2.05
C CYS A 10 25.67 -18.46 1.58
N SER A 11 25.83 -19.51 2.39
CA SER A 11 26.69 -20.66 2.09
C SER A 11 26.22 -21.54 0.92
N ARG A 12 24.96 -21.40 0.47
CA ARG A 12 24.42 -22.17 -0.67
C ARG A 12 24.86 -21.62 -2.02
N CYS A 13 24.94 -20.29 -2.15
CA CYS A 13 25.26 -19.63 -3.41
C CYS A 13 26.50 -18.73 -3.33
N ASN A 14 27.16 -18.65 -2.18
CA ASN A 14 28.26 -17.72 -1.93
C ASN A 14 27.93 -16.29 -2.34
N ASP A 15 26.74 -15.83 -1.96
CA ASP A 15 26.15 -14.51 -2.27
C ASP A 15 25.97 -14.17 -3.76
N THR A 16 26.17 -15.14 -4.66
CA THR A 16 25.91 -14.95 -6.10
C THR A 16 24.41 -14.92 -6.43
N GLY A 17 23.58 -15.50 -5.55
CA GLY A 17 22.15 -15.68 -5.74
C GLY A 17 21.77 -16.82 -6.69
N TRP A 18 22.73 -17.66 -7.09
CA TRP A 18 22.52 -18.82 -7.96
C TRP A 18 23.11 -20.09 -7.33
N GLU A 19 22.33 -21.16 -7.31
CA GLU A 19 22.77 -22.49 -6.88
C GLU A 19 23.06 -23.35 -8.10
N LEU A 20 24.23 -23.97 -8.13
CA LEU A 20 24.59 -25.02 -9.10
C LEU A 20 23.95 -26.34 -8.67
N ILE A 21 23.29 -27.00 -9.61
CA ILE A 21 22.67 -28.32 -9.42
C ILE A 21 23.21 -29.26 -10.50
N GLU A 22 23.75 -30.40 -10.10
CA GLU A 22 24.08 -31.48 -11.01
C GLU A 22 22.94 -32.50 -11.06
N SER A 23 22.46 -32.81 -12.27
CA SER A 23 21.49 -33.89 -12.50
C SER A 23 21.79 -34.55 -13.85
N ASP A 24 21.81 -35.88 -13.87
CA ASP A 24 22.09 -36.69 -15.08
C ASP A 24 23.38 -36.29 -15.83
N GLY A 25 24.44 -35.94 -15.08
CA GLY A 25 25.73 -35.52 -15.66
C GLY A 25 25.70 -34.16 -16.37
N ARG A 26 24.67 -33.34 -16.11
CA ARG A 26 24.56 -31.96 -16.59
C ARG A 26 24.45 -30.98 -15.43
N GLU A 27 25.10 -29.84 -15.59
CA GLU A 27 25.02 -28.72 -14.65
C GLU A 27 23.84 -27.82 -15.02
N PHE A 28 23.04 -27.49 -14.02
CA PHE A 28 21.95 -26.53 -14.08
C PHE A 28 22.21 -25.42 -13.06
N VAL A 29 21.65 -24.23 -13.31
CA VAL A 29 21.60 -23.16 -12.33
C VAL A 29 20.16 -22.89 -11.95
N ARG A 30 19.88 -22.80 -10.65
CA ARG A 30 18.62 -22.27 -10.13
C ARG A 30 18.85 -21.03 -9.31
N ARG A 31 17.81 -20.22 -9.15
CA ARG A 31 17.84 -19.09 -8.22
C ARG A 31 17.97 -19.62 -6.78
N CYS A 32 18.90 -19.09 -6.01
CA CYS A 32 19.02 -19.41 -4.60
C CYS A 32 17.85 -18.83 -3.80
N GLU A 33 17.40 -19.52 -2.76
CA GLU A 33 16.35 -19.01 -1.86
C GLU A 33 16.75 -17.68 -1.19
N CYS A 34 18.04 -17.45 -0.91
CA CYS A 34 18.50 -16.17 -0.35
C CYS A 34 18.27 -15.00 -1.33
N ALA A 35 18.36 -15.26 -2.64
CA ALA A 35 18.17 -14.23 -3.65
C ALA A 35 16.72 -13.75 -3.69
N GLU A 36 15.76 -14.65 -3.40
CA GLU A 36 14.35 -14.29 -3.23
C GLU A 36 14.11 -13.52 -1.92
N GLY A 37 14.77 -13.90 -0.82
CA GLY A 37 14.78 -13.12 0.42
C GLY A 37 15.26 -11.68 0.22
N HIS A 38 16.47 -11.51 -0.32
CA HIS A 38 17.03 -10.19 -0.63
C HIS A 38 16.24 -9.43 -1.70
N ARG A 39 15.57 -10.14 -2.62
CA ARG A 39 14.63 -9.50 -3.56
C ARG A 39 13.46 -8.90 -2.80
N ARG A 40 12.83 -9.63 -1.88
CA ARG A 40 11.69 -9.16 -1.07
C ARG A 40 12.09 -7.98 -0.17
N GLU A 41 13.26 -8.02 0.45
CA GLU A 41 13.80 -6.89 1.23
C GLU A 41 13.94 -5.63 0.39
N ARG A 42 14.58 -5.73 -0.79
CA ARG A 42 14.71 -4.60 -1.72
C ARG A 42 13.35 -4.09 -2.22
N LEU A 43 12.36 -4.96 -2.36
CA LEU A 43 10.99 -4.55 -2.71
C LEU A 43 10.33 -3.80 -1.57
N LEU A 44 10.49 -4.22 -0.32
CA LEU A 44 9.99 -3.49 0.87
C LEU A 44 10.63 -2.11 0.99
N GLU A 45 11.94 -2.00 0.76
CA GLU A 45 12.64 -0.71 0.74
C GLU A 45 12.11 0.21 -0.36
N LYS A 46 11.98 -0.33 -1.59
CA LYS A 46 11.46 0.41 -2.74
C LYS A 46 9.97 0.72 -2.64
N ALA A 47 9.23 0.03 -1.79
CA ALA A 47 7.80 0.26 -1.61
C ALA A 47 7.49 1.65 -1.03
N GLY A 48 8.45 2.30 -0.36
CA GLY A 48 8.26 3.66 0.14
C GLY A 48 7.36 3.76 1.38
N VAL A 49 7.18 2.66 2.12
CA VAL A 49 6.39 2.66 3.37
C VAL A 49 7.12 3.48 4.45
N PRO A 50 6.49 4.54 5.00
CA PRO A 50 7.04 5.31 6.10
C PRO A 50 7.42 4.45 7.30
N GLY A 51 8.52 4.77 7.98
CA GLY A 51 9.04 3.98 9.11
C GLY A 51 7.99 3.68 10.18
N ARG A 52 7.10 4.66 10.44
CA ARG A 52 6.01 4.51 11.43
C ARG A 52 4.98 3.44 11.08
N TYR A 53 4.90 2.97 9.84
CA TYR A 53 3.92 1.97 9.40
C TYR A 53 4.54 0.60 9.08
N ARG A 54 5.87 0.46 9.15
CA ARG A 54 6.54 -0.81 8.83
C ARG A 54 6.12 -1.96 9.75
N HIS A 55 5.65 -1.66 10.96
CA HIS A 55 5.14 -2.64 11.92
C HIS A 55 3.70 -3.11 11.61
N CYS A 56 3.01 -2.53 10.63
CA CYS A 56 1.63 -2.89 10.31
C CYS A 56 1.56 -4.26 9.61
N THR A 57 0.98 -5.26 10.28
CA THR A 57 0.71 -6.59 9.72
C THR A 57 -0.77 -6.94 9.81
N LEU A 58 -1.23 -7.89 8.98
CA LEU A 58 -2.63 -8.31 9.01
C LEU A 58 -2.98 -9.01 10.33
N ASP A 59 -2.05 -9.81 10.86
CA ASP A 59 -2.23 -10.50 12.15
C ASP A 59 -2.08 -9.55 13.35
N GLY A 60 -1.33 -8.45 13.18
CA GLY A 60 -1.23 -7.39 14.17
C GLY A 60 -2.43 -6.43 14.19
N PHE A 61 -3.38 -6.58 13.26
CA PHE A 61 -4.58 -5.75 13.24
C PHE A 61 -5.53 -6.16 14.37
N GLN A 62 -5.71 -5.25 15.35
CA GLN A 62 -6.59 -5.49 16.48
C GLN A 62 -8.04 -5.14 16.13
N ILE A 63 -8.97 -5.94 16.63
CA ILE A 63 -10.40 -5.64 16.56
C ILE A 63 -10.78 -5.11 17.94
N TRP A 64 -10.54 -3.82 18.15
CA TRP A 64 -10.62 -3.18 19.47
C TRP A 64 -12.06 -2.79 19.87
N ASN A 65 -12.97 -2.76 18.90
CA ASN A 65 -14.39 -2.53 19.13
C ASN A 65 -15.15 -3.79 18.68
N ALA A 66 -15.44 -4.68 19.63
CA ALA A 66 -16.14 -5.94 19.35
C ALA A 66 -17.56 -5.73 18.83
N ASP A 67 -18.17 -4.58 19.17
CA ASP A 67 -19.49 -4.18 18.71
C ASP A 67 -19.47 -3.54 17.32
N ASP A 68 -18.29 -3.27 16.75
CA ASP A 68 -18.17 -2.82 15.37
C ASP A 68 -18.27 -4.00 14.39
N PRO A 69 -19.39 -4.13 13.65
CA PRO A 69 -19.59 -5.27 12.78
C PRO A 69 -18.76 -5.20 11.50
N SER A 70 -18.05 -4.09 11.23
CA SER A 70 -17.34 -3.85 9.97
C SER A 70 -15.88 -4.31 9.97
N LEU A 71 -15.21 -4.30 11.13
CA LEU A 71 -13.76 -4.59 11.21
C LEU A 71 -13.44 -6.07 10.87
N LYS A 72 -14.26 -7.02 11.34
CA LYS A 72 -14.11 -8.45 11.04
C LYS A 72 -14.31 -8.76 9.54
N PRO A 73 -15.42 -8.32 8.90
CA PRO A 73 -15.59 -8.46 7.45
C PRO A 73 -14.52 -7.74 6.63
N ALA A 74 -14.06 -6.55 7.06
CA ALA A 74 -13.00 -5.82 6.38
C ALA A 74 -11.69 -6.63 6.35
N LEU A 75 -11.25 -7.14 7.50
CA LEU A 75 -10.06 -7.98 7.58
C LEU A 75 -10.21 -9.26 6.74
N ARG A 76 -11.38 -9.89 6.76
CA ARG A 76 -11.67 -11.08 5.93
C ARG A 76 -11.57 -10.77 4.44
N GLY A 77 -12.20 -9.69 3.97
CA GLY A 77 -12.16 -9.30 2.56
C GLY A 77 -10.76 -8.90 2.10
N ILE A 78 -9.95 -8.36 2.99
CA ILE A 78 -8.53 -8.06 2.72
C ILE A 78 -7.70 -9.35 2.64
N ARG A 79 -7.90 -10.31 3.55
CA ARG A 79 -7.21 -11.61 3.47
C ARG A 79 -7.58 -12.35 2.19
N GLU A 80 -8.85 -12.36 1.83
CA GLU A 80 -9.33 -12.90 0.54
C GLU A 80 -8.64 -12.21 -0.65
N PHE A 81 -8.51 -10.88 -0.64
CA PHE A 81 -7.78 -10.15 -1.67
C PHE A 81 -6.30 -10.56 -1.76
N VAL A 82 -5.63 -10.77 -0.62
CA VAL A 82 -4.25 -11.27 -0.59
C VAL A 82 -4.19 -12.68 -1.15
N ASP A 83 -5.05 -13.59 -0.69
CA ASP A 83 -5.04 -15.00 -1.05
C ASP A 83 -5.25 -15.21 -2.56
N LEU A 84 -6.19 -14.47 -3.15
CA LEU A 84 -6.52 -14.58 -4.58
C LEU A 84 -5.47 -13.94 -5.50
N TRP A 85 -4.53 -13.13 -5.01
CA TRP A 85 -3.54 -12.48 -5.88
C TRP A 85 -2.71 -13.49 -6.72
N PRO A 86 -2.47 -13.26 -8.03
CA PRO A 86 -2.79 -12.04 -8.79
C PRO A 86 -4.18 -12.03 -9.44
N GLU A 87 -5.02 -13.03 -9.19
CA GLU A 87 -6.36 -13.13 -9.76
C GLU A 87 -7.27 -11.96 -9.33
N GLY A 88 -8.39 -11.84 -10.05
CA GLY A 88 -9.29 -10.70 -9.96
C GLY A 88 -8.79 -9.47 -10.75
N ASP A 89 -9.68 -8.50 -10.92
CA ASP A 89 -9.46 -7.29 -11.72
C ASP A 89 -9.51 -6.00 -10.86
N LYS A 90 -10.03 -6.10 -9.64
CA LYS A 90 -10.27 -4.93 -8.76
C LYS A 90 -9.23 -4.81 -7.65
N GLY A 91 -8.84 -3.57 -7.38
CA GLY A 91 -8.19 -3.17 -6.13
C GLY A 91 -9.20 -2.94 -5.00
N LEU A 92 -8.81 -2.16 -3.99
CA LEU A 92 -9.65 -1.90 -2.81
C LEU A 92 -9.85 -0.40 -2.59
N LEU A 93 -11.04 -0.03 -2.14
CA LEU A 93 -11.32 1.32 -1.65
C LEU A 93 -11.74 1.21 -0.18
N LEU A 94 -10.81 1.50 0.72
CA LEU A 94 -11.01 1.49 2.16
C LEU A 94 -11.57 2.86 2.60
N MET A 95 -12.81 2.88 3.08
CA MET A 95 -13.52 4.12 3.44
C MET A 95 -13.90 4.10 4.91
N GLY A 96 -13.89 5.26 5.57
CA GLY A 96 -14.41 5.40 6.93
C GLY A 96 -13.72 6.48 7.76
N PRO A 97 -14.18 6.72 9.00
CA PRO A 97 -13.64 7.78 9.87
C PRO A 97 -12.14 7.66 10.18
N VAL A 98 -11.53 8.74 10.63
CA VAL A 98 -10.13 8.73 11.09
C VAL A 98 -9.97 7.75 12.25
N GLY A 99 -8.86 7.02 12.27
CA GLY A 99 -8.54 6.11 13.38
C GLY A 99 -9.16 4.72 13.30
N THR A 100 -9.88 4.39 12.24
CA THR A 100 -10.47 3.04 12.02
C THR A 100 -9.50 2.02 11.39
N GLY A 101 -8.22 2.37 11.23
CA GLY A 101 -7.19 1.41 10.81
C GLY A 101 -7.06 1.16 9.30
N LYS A 102 -7.66 2.01 8.45
CA LYS A 102 -7.56 1.92 6.98
C LYS A 102 -6.12 1.88 6.47
N THR A 103 -5.28 2.83 6.90
CA THR A 103 -3.86 2.89 6.53
C THR A 103 -3.10 1.66 7.01
N HIS A 104 -3.37 1.20 8.24
CA HIS A 104 -2.74 -0.02 8.78
C HIS A 104 -3.04 -1.20 7.88
N LEU A 105 -4.31 -1.40 7.53
CA LEU A 105 -4.74 -2.50 6.67
C LEU A 105 -4.17 -2.39 5.26
N ALA A 106 -4.18 -1.21 4.64
CA ALA A 106 -3.59 -0.99 3.31
C ALA A 106 -2.08 -1.29 3.30
N VAL A 107 -1.34 -0.81 4.29
CA VAL A 107 0.11 -1.08 4.42
C VAL A 107 0.35 -2.56 4.72
N ALA A 108 -0.42 -3.16 5.62
CA ALA A 108 -0.30 -4.58 5.95
C ALA A 108 -0.55 -5.48 4.72
N THR A 109 -1.57 -5.18 3.91
CA THR A 109 -1.82 -5.87 2.64
C THR A 109 -0.65 -5.73 1.68
N LEU A 110 -0.12 -4.51 1.53
CA LEU A 110 1.04 -4.24 0.68
C LEU A 110 2.26 -5.04 1.14
N GLN A 111 2.57 -5.03 2.44
CA GLN A 111 3.72 -5.74 2.98
C GLN A 111 3.56 -7.25 2.82
N GLU A 112 2.38 -7.79 3.13
CA GLU A 112 2.07 -9.21 2.97
C GLU A 112 2.24 -9.68 1.51
N LEU A 113 1.77 -8.90 0.53
CA LEU A 113 1.93 -9.24 -0.88
C LEU A 113 3.39 -9.17 -1.35
N ILE A 114 4.18 -8.24 -0.82
CA ILE A 114 5.63 -8.20 -1.10
C ILE A 114 6.31 -9.44 -0.50
N THR A 115 6.05 -9.75 0.77
CA THR A 115 6.76 -10.81 1.50
C THR A 115 6.34 -12.21 1.08
N SER A 116 5.04 -12.46 0.87
CA SER A 116 4.51 -13.78 0.52
C SER A 116 4.59 -14.06 -0.98
N LYS A 117 4.32 -13.04 -1.82
CA LYS A 117 4.14 -13.20 -3.27
C LYS A 117 5.16 -12.43 -4.12
N GLY A 118 6.06 -11.66 -3.52
CA GLY A 118 7.13 -10.95 -4.25
C GLY A 118 6.61 -9.85 -5.19
N VAL A 119 5.45 -9.26 -4.87
CA VAL A 119 4.75 -8.24 -5.67
C VAL A 119 5.53 -6.93 -5.67
N GLN A 120 5.63 -6.26 -6.83
CA GLN A 120 6.23 -4.92 -6.89
C GLN A 120 5.18 -3.88 -6.50
N ALA A 121 5.16 -3.54 -5.21
CA ALA A 121 4.18 -2.60 -4.67
C ALA A 121 4.80 -1.24 -4.33
N ARG A 122 3.97 -0.19 -4.29
CA ARG A 122 4.32 1.17 -3.88
C ARG A 122 3.29 1.74 -2.92
N PHE A 123 3.76 2.45 -1.91
CA PHE A 123 2.97 3.29 -1.02
C PHE A 123 3.21 4.74 -1.40
N GLN A 124 2.13 5.51 -1.50
CA GLN A 124 2.17 6.94 -1.70
C GLN A 124 1.10 7.59 -0.81
N ASP A 125 1.51 8.58 -0.03
CA ASP A 125 0.58 9.47 0.65
C ASP A 125 0.04 10.53 -0.33
N PHE A 126 -1.27 10.75 -0.33
CA PHE A 126 -1.91 11.69 -1.25
C PHE A 126 -1.39 13.13 -1.08
N THR A 127 -1.22 13.59 0.17
CA THR A 127 -0.73 14.95 0.45
C THR A 127 0.71 15.11 -0.02
N SER A 128 1.57 14.12 0.25
CA SER A 128 2.95 14.10 -0.25
C SER A 128 2.99 14.10 -1.77
N LEU A 129 2.13 13.32 -2.44
CA LEU A 129 2.06 13.28 -3.90
C LEU A 129 1.71 14.65 -4.49
N VAL A 130 0.73 15.34 -3.90
CA VAL A 130 0.33 16.70 -4.32
C VAL A 130 1.52 17.67 -4.21
N LEU A 131 2.25 17.63 -3.10
CA LEU A 131 3.42 18.47 -2.89
C LEU A 131 4.55 18.14 -3.89
N GLU A 132 4.85 16.86 -4.08
CA GLU A 132 5.84 16.39 -5.04
C GLU A 132 5.49 16.84 -6.46
N ILE A 133 4.23 16.69 -6.88
CA ILE A 133 3.74 17.21 -8.16
C ILE A 133 3.99 18.71 -8.27
N GLN A 134 3.61 19.50 -7.26
CA GLN A 134 3.81 20.96 -7.26
C GLN A 134 5.28 21.34 -7.39
N MET A 135 6.20 20.61 -6.75
CA MET A 135 7.64 20.85 -6.87
C MET A 135 8.20 20.54 -8.27
N THR A 136 7.53 19.70 -9.06
CA THR A 136 7.96 19.37 -10.44
C THR A 136 7.49 20.37 -11.50
N PHE A 137 6.76 21.43 -11.14
CA PHE A 137 6.11 22.34 -12.10
C PHE A 137 7.09 22.97 -13.10
N ASP A 138 8.23 23.47 -12.64
CA ASP A 138 9.22 24.17 -13.48
C ASP A 138 10.28 23.25 -14.11
N THR A 139 10.17 21.92 -13.92
CA THR A 139 11.17 20.96 -14.37
C THR A 139 10.62 20.06 -15.48
N PRO A 140 10.98 20.29 -16.76
CA PRO A 140 10.55 19.45 -17.86
C PRO A 140 10.89 17.98 -17.63
N GLY A 141 9.89 17.09 -17.80
CA GLY A 141 10.08 15.64 -17.66
C GLY A 141 9.99 15.09 -16.24
N ALA A 142 10.17 15.91 -15.19
CA ALA A 142 10.16 15.46 -13.80
C ALA A 142 8.82 14.82 -13.38
N GLN A 143 7.70 15.33 -13.90
CA GLN A 143 6.37 14.76 -13.68
C GLN A 143 6.28 13.30 -14.16
N ARG A 144 6.85 13.01 -15.34
CA ARG A 144 6.85 11.66 -15.89
C ARG A 144 7.69 10.73 -15.03
N GLU A 145 8.84 11.19 -14.54
CA GLU A 145 9.71 10.41 -13.67
C GLU A 145 9.06 10.13 -12.31
N LEU A 146 8.33 11.10 -11.76
CA LEU A 146 7.55 10.98 -10.54
C LEU A 146 6.39 9.97 -10.71
N MET A 147 5.63 10.08 -11.81
CA MET A 147 4.45 9.23 -12.04
C MET A 147 4.80 7.80 -12.46
N ARG A 148 5.89 7.60 -13.22
CA ARG A 148 6.26 6.29 -13.78
C ARG A 148 6.29 5.16 -12.75
N PRO A 149 6.96 5.26 -11.58
CA PRO A 149 6.94 4.18 -10.58
C PRO A 149 5.55 3.94 -9.98
N LEU A 150 4.72 4.97 -9.86
CA LEU A 150 3.35 4.85 -9.34
C LEU A 150 2.41 4.20 -10.35
N ILE A 151 2.56 4.52 -11.64
CA ILE A 151 1.82 3.87 -12.73
C ILE A 151 2.28 2.42 -12.88
N ASN A 152 3.59 2.16 -12.88
CA ASN A 152 4.14 0.85 -13.22
C ASN A 152 4.22 -0.16 -12.06
N ALA A 153 3.84 0.20 -10.84
CA ALA A 153 3.75 -0.76 -9.74
C ALA A 153 2.62 -1.76 -10.00
N ASP A 154 2.84 -3.03 -9.68
CA ASP A 154 1.80 -4.08 -9.74
C ASP A 154 0.65 -3.72 -8.78
N LEU A 155 1.02 -3.20 -7.60
CA LEU A 155 0.11 -2.69 -6.58
C LEU A 155 0.52 -1.28 -6.17
N LEU A 156 -0.43 -0.34 -6.14
CA LEU A 156 -0.24 0.98 -5.54
C LEU A 156 -1.17 1.11 -4.33
N VAL A 157 -0.65 1.56 -3.20
CA VAL A 157 -1.43 2.11 -2.09
C VAL A 157 -1.37 3.63 -2.21
N LEU A 158 -2.52 4.27 -2.40
CA LEU A 158 -2.68 5.72 -2.34
C LEU A 158 -3.46 6.08 -1.08
N ASP A 159 -2.74 6.50 -0.05
CA ASP A 159 -3.27 6.76 1.29
C ASP A 159 -3.86 8.18 1.40
N GLU A 160 -4.93 8.31 2.19
CA GLU A 160 -5.63 9.58 2.47
C GLU A 160 -6.13 10.34 1.23
N LEU A 161 -6.68 9.60 0.25
CA LEU A 161 -7.23 10.17 -0.98
C LEU A 161 -8.27 11.26 -0.68
N GLY A 162 -8.06 12.43 -1.30
CA GLY A 162 -8.92 13.61 -1.17
C GLY A 162 -8.57 14.48 0.05
N ALA A 163 -7.47 14.22 0.74
CA ALA A 163 -6.96 15.10 1.79
C ALA A 163 -6.45 16.42 1.20
N GLY A 164 -6.97 17.54 1.70
CA GLY A 164 -6.62 18.87 1.22
C GLY A 164 -7.30 19.28 -0.10
N LYS A 165 -7.19 20.56 -0.43
CA LYS A 165 -7.63 21.09 -1.73
C LYS A 165 -6.45 21.12 -2.68
N VAL A 166 -6.68 20.70 -3.92
CA VAL A 166 -5.66 20.66 -4.97
C VAL A 166 -6.00 21.62 -6.09
N THR A 167 -4.99 22.08 -6.84
CA THR A 167 -5.22 22.91 -8.02
C THR A 167 -5.80 22.06 -9.17
N PRO A 168 -6.51 22.67 -10.14
CA PRO A 168 -7.04 21.94 -11.29
C PRO A 168 -5.97 21.13 -12.04
N TRP A 169 -4.78 21.70 -12.20
CA TRP A 169 -3.66 21.02 -12.84
C TRP A 169 -3.16 19.78 -12.07
N VAL A 170 -3.06 19.86 -10.73
CA VAL A 170 -2.74 18.68 -9.91
C VAL A 170 -3.85 17.62 -10.05
N MET A 171 -5.12 18.04 -10.12
CA MET A 171 -6.24 17.13 -10.33
C MET A 171 -6.14 16.39 -11.68
N ASP A 172 -5.72 17.08 -12.74
CA ASP A 172 -5.51 16.45 -14.06
C ASP A 172 -4.40 15.38 -14.01
N LEU A 173 -3.31 15.63 -13.28
CA LEU A 173 -2.23 14.65 -13.09
C LEU A 173 -2.66 13.46 -12.23
N LEU A 174 -3.44 13.70 -11.18
CA LEU A 174 -4.06 12.63 -10.39
C LEU A 174 -5.01 11.78 -11.24
N TYR A 175 -5.83 12.42 -12.08
CA TYR A 175 -6.70 11.72 -13.01
C TYR A 175 -5.88 10.89 -14.02
N TYR A 176 -4.77 11.43 -14.54
CA TYR A 176 -3.85 10.70 -15.40
C TYR A 176 -3.31 9.43 -14.72
N LEU A 177 -2.79 9.54 -13.50
CA LEU A 177 -2.31 8.40 -12.72
C LEU A 177 -3.39 7.32 -12.54
N VAL A 178 -4.58 7.71 -12.07
CA VAL A 178 -5.69 6.76 -11.82
C VAL A 178 -6.16 6.14 -13.13
N ASN A 179 -6.29 6.93 -14.19
CA ASN A 179 -6.76 6.46 -15.48
C ASN A 179 -5.74 5.52 -16.16
N SER A 180 -4.44 5.81 -16.08
CA SER A 180 -3.41 4.90 -16.60
C SER A 180 -3.44 3.55 -15.91
N ARG A 181 -3.54 3.53 -14.57
CA ARG A 181 -3.65 2.28 -13.81
C ARG A 181 -4.94 1.53 -14.10
N TYR A 182 -6.06 2.26 -14.25
CA TYR A 182 -7.35 1.70 -14.66
C TYR A 182 -7.25 1.00 -16.03
N VAL A 183 -6.72 1.67 -17.05
CA VAL A 183 -6.64 1.13 -18.42
C VAL A 183 -5.72 -0.09 -18.48
N GLU A 184 -4.62 -0.09 -17.71
CA GLU A 184 -3.69 -1.22 -17.64
C GLU A 184 -4.14 -2.34 -16.69
N GLY A 185 -5.31 -2.23 -16.05
CA GLY A 185 -5.81 -3.24 -15.12
C GLY A 185 -4.97 -3.39 -13.84
N ARG A 186 -4.21 -2.35 -13.46
CA ARG A 186 -3.32 -2.39 -12.28
C ARG A 186 -4.09 -2.11 -11.00
N LYS A 187 -3.96 -3.03 -10.05
CA LYS A 187 -4.70 -2.99 -8.78
C LYS A 187 -4.21 -1.84 -7.91
N THR A 188 -5.14 -1.09 -7.34
CA THR A 188 -4.83 0.06 -6.46
C THR A 188 -5.67 -0.03 -5.20
N ILE A 189 -5.03 0.14 -4.05
CA ILE A 189 -5.68 0.28 -2.76
C ILE A 189 -5.72 1.77 -2.43
N PHE A 190 -6.91 2.31 -2.29
CA PHE A 190 -7.13 3.68 -1.84
C PHE A 190 -7.63 3.66 -0.40
N THR A 191 -7.17 4.62 0.42
CA THR A 191 -7.81 4.90 1.70
C THR A 191 -8.42 6.29 1.66
N THR A 192 -9.55 6.51 2.32
CA THR A 192 -10.16 7.83 2.40
C THR A 192 -11.04 7.99 3.63
N ASN A 193 -11.08 9.22 4.15
CA ASN A 193 -11.95 9.61 5.26
C ASN A 193 -13.28 10.22 4.79
N TYR A 194 -13.47 10.39 3.48
CA TYR A 194 -14.67 11.01 2.90
C TYR A 194 -15.70 9.95 2.52
N SER A 195 -16.97 10.21 2.83
CA SER A 195 -18.10 9.36 2.46
C SER A 195 -18.62 9.68 1.04
N ASP A 196 -19.50 8.81 0.54
CA ASP A 196 -20.28 9.06 -0.68
C ASP A 196 -21.50 9.97 -0.45
N PHE A 197 -21.94 10.06 0.80
CA PHE A 197 -23.14 10.79 1.18
C PHE A 197 -22.73 12.08 1.89
N GLY A 198 -22.97 13.20 1.23
CA GLY A 198 -22.78 14.54 1.81
C GLY A 198 -23.93 14.86 2.76
N GLY A 199 -23.62 15.35 3.96
CA GLY A 199 -24.61 15.75 4.95
C GLY A 199 -24.02 16.80 5.88
N GLY A 200 -24.81 17.80 6.27
CA GLY A 200 -24.38 18.82 7.25
C GLY A 200 -23.18 19.68 6.81
N GLY A 201 -23.00 19.90 5.50
CA GLY A 201 -21.89 20.71 4.96
C GLY A 201 -20.56 19.95 4.80
N GLN A 202 -20.55 18.64 5.00
CA GLN A 202 -19.37 17.81 4.75
C GLN A 202 -19.19 17.51 3.26
N GLU A 203 -17.97 17.71 2.76
CA GLU A 203 -17.58 17.33 1.40
C GLU A 203 -17.56 15.81 1.24
N THR A 204 -18.07 15.32 0.12
CA THR A 204 -17.97 13.91 -0.28
C THR A 204 -16.63 13.61 -0.92
N LEU A 205 -16.34 12.31 -1.12
CA LEU A 205 -15.18 11.92 -1.92
C LEU A 205 -15.27 12.49 -3.34
N THR A 206 -16.46 12.52 -3.94
CA THR A 206 -16.68 13.07 -5.28
C THR A 206 -16.32 14.55 -5.36
N ASP A 207 -16.66 15.33 -4.33
CA ASP A 207 -16.31 16.76 -4.25
C ASP A 207 -14.79 16.95 -4.18
N ARG A 208 -14.08 16.01 -3.54
CA ARG A 208 -12.62 16.05 -3.36
C ARG A 208 -11.83 15.61 -4.59
N VAL A 209 -12.29 14.59 -5.32
CA VAL A 209 -11.50 13.99 -6.42
C VAL A 209 -12.12 14.16 -7.80
N SER A 210 -13.25 14.84 -7.92
CA SER A 210 -14.11 14.92 -9.12
C SER A 210 -14.87 13.64 -9.44
N ALA A 211 -15.98 13.81 -10.18
CA ALA A 211 -16.80 12.71 -10.70
C ALA A 211 -16.03 11.76 -11.62
N ARG A 212 -15.00 12.25 -12.33
CA ARG A 212 -14.21 11.42 -13.26
C ARG A 212 -13.36 10.40 -12.54
N ILE A 213 -12.63 10.82 -11.49
CA ILE A 213 -11.86 9.89 -10.65
C ILE A 213 -12.81 8.98 -9.89
N ARG A 214 -13.88 9.52 -9.30
CA ARG A 214 -14.88 8.71 -8.57
C ARG A 214 -15.44 7.58 -9.44
N SER A 215 -15.77 7.85 -10.71
CA SER A 215 -16.25 6.85 -11.66
C SER A 215 -15.26 5.69 -11.84
N ARG A 216 -13.96 5.99 -12.03
CA ARG A 216 -12.92 4.96 -12.12
C ARG A 216 -12.83 4.12 -10.84
N LEU A 217 -12.91 4.76 -9.68
CA LEU A 217 -12.88 4.06 -8.38
C LEU A 217 -14.04 3.09 -8.21
N TYR A 218 -15.25 3.41 -8.69
CA TYR A 218 -16.40 2.50 -8.61
C TYR A 218 -16.19 1.22 -9.42
N GLU A 219 -15.52 1.33 -10.56
CA GLU A 219 -15.28 0.20 -11.45
C GLU A 219 -14.08 -0.64 -11.01
N MET A 220 -12.95 0.02 -10.69
CA MET A 220 -11.68 -0.65 -10.42
C MET A 220 -11.46 -1.09 -8.98
N CYS A 221 -12.36 -0.77 -8.04
CA CYS A 221 -12.19 -1.11 -6.63
C CYS A 221 -13.40 -1.83 -6.06
N ARG A 222 -13.14 -2.83 -5.22
CA ARG A 222 -14.11 -3.31 -4.23
C ARG A 222 -14.11 -2.37 -3.04
N ARG A 223 -15.27 -1.83 -2.67
CA ARG A 223 -15.42 -0.96 -1.50
C ARG A 223 -15.42 -1.79 -0.21
N ILE A 224 -14.61 -1.38 0.76
CA ILE A 224 -14.61 -1.91 2.14
C ILE A 224 -14.78 -0.72 3.07
N GLU A 225 -15.84 -0.74 3.86
CA GLU A 225 -16.15 0.33 4.81
C GLU A 225 -15.71 -0.09 6.21
N LEU A 226 -14.93 0.76 6.87
CA LEU A 226 -14.45 0.58 8.23
C LEU A 226 -15.14 1.63 9.10
N ARG A 227 -15.96 1.16 10.02
CA ARG A 227 -16.66 1.97 11.00
C ARG A 227 -15.88 1.94 12.32
N GLY A 228 -16.38 2.68 13.30
CA GLY A 228 -15.94 2.56 14.68
C GLY A 228 -15.26 3.79 15.23
N SER A 229 -14.97 3.71 16.53
CA SER A 229 -14.24 4.73 17.27
C SER A 229 -12.77 4.76 16.87
N ASP A 230 -12.14 5.91 17.05
CA ASP A 230 -10.71 6.08 16.82
C ASP A 230 -9.89 5.20 17.77
N TYR A 231 -9.24 4.18 17.22
CA TYR A 231 -8.37 3.26 17.96
C TYR A 231 -7.29 3.98 18.76
N ARG A 232 -6.72 5.06 18.20
CA ARG A 232 -5.63 5.80 18.85
C ARG A 232 -6.11 6.47 20.12
N LYS A 233 -7.34 7.00 20.12
CA LYS A 233 -7.97 7.59 21.30
C LYS A 233 -8.30 6.53 22.36
N GLN A 234 -8.83 5.38 21.93
CA GLN A 234 -9.15 4.29 22.85
C GLN A 234 -7.89 3.76 23.55
N ARG A 235 -6.80 3.54 22.81
CA ARG A 235 -5.51 3.13 23.41
C ARG A 235 -5.00 4.12 24.46
N LEU A 236 -5.14 5.42 24.20
CA LEU A 236 -4.73 6.46 25.15
C LEU A 236 -5.59 6.40 26.42
N ALA A 237 -6.92 6.25 26.30
CA ALA A 237 -7.84 6.11 27.42
C ALA A 237 -7.50 4.90 28.31
N GLU A 238 -7.30 3.73 27.69
CA GLU A 238 -6.92 2.50 28.41
C GLU A 238 -5.57 2.62 29.13
N HIS A 239 -4.61 3.37 28.57
CA HIS A 239 -3.32 3.63 29.22
C HIS A 239 -3.43 4.63 30.38
N SER A 240 -4.34 5.61 30.31
CA SER A 240 -4.59 6.53 31.43
C SER A 240 -5.31 5.85 32.60
N GLU A 241 -6.27 4.97 32.31
CA GLU A 241 -7.01 4.23 33.35
C GLU A 241 -6.09 3.28 34.13
N ARG A 242 -5.14 2.61 33.45
CA ARG A 242 -4.13 1.74 34.09
C ARG A 242 -3.06 2.49 34.89
N ARG A 243 -2.98 3.82 34.78
CA ARG A 243 -2.01 4.68 35.49
C ARG A 243 -2.63 5.45 36.66
N THR A 244 -3.93 5.27 36.90
CA THR A 244 -4.62 5.86 38.06
C THR A 244 -4.50 4.86 39.21
N PRO A 245 -3.89 5.22 40.36
CA PRO A 245 -3.65 4.32 41.48
C PRO A 245 -4.93 3.88 42.19
#